data_AF-A0A3A4X1B5-F1
#
_entry.id   AF-A0A3A4X1B5-F1
#
_cell.length_a   1.000
_cell.length_b   1.000
_cell.length_c   1.000
_cell.angle_alpha   90.00
_cell.angle_beta   90.00
_cell.angle_gamma   90.00
#
_symmetry.space_group_name_H-M   'P 1'
#
loop_
_entity.id
_entity.type
_entity.pdbx_description
1 polymer ?
#
loop_
_entity_poly.entity_id
_entity_poly.type
_entity_poly.pdbx_seq_one_letter_code
_entity_poly.pdbx_strand_id
1 'polypeptide(L)'
;MNAMLSSFLKRRFQPSVPAAAILALQIWISSAVSADAGQYRVIEVLTGDTLRVEDSRAVLSVRLVGIDAPENRDDTSPGQPFSEESRRYLSQLVFQKDVDVLSFGYDIENNVLGAVLIDGKDIGVEIVKAGLAEVDSVKTPPGFDSTSLREAEKQAHSQGRGIWSLGAEYVSPRNWRKQRGPSPPLAGLQEPGGIVEPQAAEEKSDEPALDPSSGPDKSADPGQPASGDAATGAGGDRKTVVVHGIDFEIGDSSERLRVSIDGFSVPKTFDIDGEKPRIVIDIFNVSEWKGRTRIPVNGKLIRQVRTYLHKDSGKLRIVMDLNLDPTRDYPVDQYYDVNKGTYWIEIRK
;
A
#
# COMPACT_ATOMS: atom_id res chain seq x y z
N MET A 1 62.45 -38.62 28.95
CA MET A 1 63.01 -39.98 28.98
C MET A 1 61.89 -40.95 29.25
N ASN A 2 61.62 -41.83 28.27
CA ASN A 2 61.18 -43.23 28.35
C ASN A 2 60.03 -43.56 29.34
N ALA A 3 58.97 -44.29 29.00
CA ALA A 3 58.82 -45.33 27.99
C ALA A 3 57.32 -45.73 27.99
N MET A 4 56.71 -46.11 26.85
CA MET A 4 56.35 -47.51 26.51
C MET A 4 55.17 -48.09 27.33
N LEU A 5 54.22 -48.88 26.84
CA LEU A 5 54.00 -49.75 25.66
C LEU A 5 52.46 -49.91 25.55
N SER A 6 51.85 -49.80 24.36
CA SER A 6 51.38 -50.92 23.51
C SER A 6 50.81 -52.14 24.29
N SER A 7 49.61 -52.65 24.02
CA SER A 7 49.30 -53.57 22.90
C SER A 7 48.02 -54.36 23.34
N PHE A 8 46.94 -54.37 22.55
CA PHE A 8 46.55 -55.42 21.58
C PHE A 8 45.56 -56.50 22.08
N LEU A 9 44.57 -56.75 21.20
CA LEU A 9 43.81 -57.98 20.89
C LEU A 9 42.54 -58.39 21.69
N LYS A 10 41.44 -58.44 20.92
CA LYS A 10 40.49 -59.56 20.66
C LYS A 10 39.96 -60.31 21.91
N ARG A 11 38.65 -60.52 22.08
CA ARG A 11 37.81 -61.32 21.16
C ARG A 11 36.35 -61.32 21.66
N ARG A 12 35.45 -61.42 20.68
CA ARG A 12 33.99 -61.64 20.68
C ARG A 12 33.38 -62.40 21.87
N PHE A 13 32.24 -61.89 22.34
CA PHE A 13 31.03 -62.67 22.62
C PHE A 13 29.80 -61.79 22.35
N GLN A 14 28.94 -62.19 21.42
CA GLN A 14 27.54 -61.74 21.34
C GLN A 14 26.66 -62.83 21.97
N PRO A 15 25.50 -62.48 22.58
CA PRO A 15 24.27 -62.62 21.80
C PRO A 15 23.16 -61.57 22.07
N SER A 16 22.24 -61.50 21.09
CA SER A 16 20.78 -61.22 21.18
C SER A 16 20.23 -59.84 21.61
N VAL A 17 20.08 -58.95 20.62
CA VAL A 17 18.86 -58.21 20.14
C VAL A 17 17.59 -58.35 21.04
N PRO A 18 16.86 -57.26 21.41
CA PRO A 18 16.08 -56.53 20.40
C PRO A 18 15.93 -55.00 20.49
N ALA A 19 15.85 -54.43 19.28
CA ALA A 19 14.94 -53.37 18.85
C ALA A 19 14.73 -52.16 19.77
N ALA A 20 15.51 -51.11 19.51
CA ALA A 20 15.01 -49.75 19.58
C ALA A 20 15.60 -48.98 18.39
N ALA A 21 14.91 -49.03 17.27
CA ALA A 21 15.17 -48.16 16.14
C ALA A 21 14.92 -46.72 16.64
N ILE A 22 16.01 -45.98 16.85
CA ILE A 22 15.96 -44.53 16.99
C ILE A 22 15.62 -43.99 15.60
N LEU A 23 14.33 -43.97 15.29
CA LEU A 23 13.81 -43.20 14.18
C LEU A 23 13.88 -41.74 14.63
N ALA A 24 15.00 -41.08 14.32
CA ALA A 24 15.10 -39.64 14.41
C ALA A 24 14.11 -39.07 13.39
N LEU A 25 12.89 -38.81 13.84
CA LEU A 25 11.89 -38.03 13.12
C LEU A 25 12.44 -36.60 13.05
N GLN A 26 13.26 -36.32 12.03
CA GLN A 26 13.53 -34.94 11.65
C GLN A 26 12.23 -34.38 11.09
N ILE A 27 11.45 -33.76 11.97
CA ILE A 27 10.37 -32.86 11.58
C ILE A 27 11.07 -31.66 10.93
N TRP A 28 11.21 -31.71 9.61
CA TRP A 28 11.37 -30.50 8.81
C TRP A 28 10.06 -29.73 8.96
N ILE A 29 10.02 -28.80 9.91
CA ILE A 29 9.00 -27.75 9.91
C ILE A 29 9.35 -26.87 8.71
N SER A 30 8.88 -27.27 7.53
CA SER A 30 8.67 -26.34 6.44
C SER A 30 7.65 -25.34 6.96
N SER A 31 8.13 -24.19 7.44
CA SER A 31 7.30 -22.99 7.45
C SER A 31 6.97 -22.70 6.01
N ALA A 32 5.90 -23.32 5.49
CA ALA A 32 5.17 -22.76 4.38
C ALA A 32 4.71 -21.41 4.90
N VAL A 33 5.42 -20.35 4.50
CA VAL A 33 4.86 -19.01 4.46
C VAL A 33 3.61 -19.17 3.62
N SER A 34 2.47 -19.34 4.28
CA SER A 34 1.21 -19.38 3.58
C SER A 34 1.04 -17.97 3.05
N ALA A 35 1.16 -17.81 1.73
CA ALA A 35 0.65 -16.62 1.08
C ALA A 35 -0.82 -16.54 1.47
N ASP A 36 -1.18 -15.54 2.28
CA ASP A 36 -2.53 -15.35 2.76
C ASP A 36 -3.39 -15.00 1.54
N ALA A 37 -4.19 -15.97 1.07
CA ALA A 37 -5.10 -15.80 -0.04
C ALA A 37 -6.40 -15.19 0.50
N GLY A 38 -6.61 -13.90 0.25
CA GLY A 38 -7.89 -13.26 0.52
C GLY A 38 -8.79 -13.33 -0.71
N GLN A 39 -10.07 -13.65 -0.51
CA GLN A 39 -11.08 -13.56 -1.55
C GLN A 39 -11.66 -12.15 -1.59
N TYR A 40 -11.66 -11.53 -2.77
CA TYR A 40 -12.16 -10.17 -2.97
C TYR A 40 -12.99 -10.05 -4.25
N ARG A 41 -13.84 -9.04 -4.31
CA ARG A 41 -14.58 -8.63 -5.51
C ARG A 41 -13.82 -7.53 -6.22
N VAL A 42 -13.60 -7.64 -7.53
CA VAL A 42 -13.01 -6.52 -8.29
C VAL A 42 -14.06 -5.45 -8.59
N ILE A 43 -13.78 -4.22 -8.15
CA ILE A 43 -14.69 -3.07 -8.30
C ILE A 43 -14.21 -2.03 -9.30
N GLU A 44 -12.92 -2.00 -9.63
CA GLU A 44 -12.35 -1.02 -10.55
C GLU A 44 -11.06 -1.55 -11.19
N VAL A 45 -10.79 -1.16 -12.43
CA VAL A 45 -9.51 -1.41 -13.10
C VAL A 45 -8.91 -0.06 -13.50
N LEU A 46 -7.79 0.29 -12.88
CA LEU A 46 -7.15 1.61 -12.98
C LEU A 46 -6.23 1.69 -14.21
N THR A 47 -5.35 0.70 -14.37
CA THR A 47 -4.37 0.59 -15.46
C THR A 47 -4.33 -0.85 -16.01
N GLY A 48 -3.41 -1.15 -16.93
CA GLY A 48 -3.19 -2.51 -17.44
C GLY A 48 -2.59 -3.49 -16.42
N ASP A 49 -2.15 -3.02 -15.26
CA ASP A 49 -1.52 -3.81 -14.20
C ASP A 49 -2.03 -3.49 -12.79
N THR A 50 -2.95 -2.52 -12.63
CA THR A 50 -3.42 -2.07 -11.32
C THR A 50 -4.94 -2.02 -11.27
N LEU A 51 -5.53 -2.60 -10.21
CA LEU A 51 -6.96 -2.72 -10.01
C LEU A 51 -7.35 -2.46 -8.55
N ARG A 52 -8.64 -2.24 -8.28
CA ARG A 52 -9.18 -2.20 -6.92
C ARG A 52 -10.09 -3.39 -6.65
N VAL A 53 -9.90 -3.97 -5.48
CA VAL A 53 -10.73 -5.06 -4.98
C VAL A 53 -11.37 -4.68 -3.65
N GLU A 54 -12.49 -5.31 -3.31
CA GLU A 54 -13.15 -5.12 -2.02
C GLU A 54 -13.56 -6.45 -1.38
N ASP A 55 -13.63 -6.48 -0.06
CA ASP A 55 -14.34 -7.51 0.70
C ASP A 55 -15.25 -6.86 1.74
N SER A 56 -15.82 -7.67 2.63
CA SER A 56 -16.65 -7.16 3.73
C SER A 56 -15.92 -6.23 4.71
N ARG A 57 -14.59 -6.08 4.61
CA ARG A 57 -13.75 -5.33 5.55
C ARG A 57 -13.06 -4.14 4.89
N ALA A 58 -12.69 -4.23 3.62
CA ALA A 58 -11.72 -3.33 3.00
C ALA A 58 -11.96 -3.07 1.50
N VAL A 59 -11.40 -1.97 1.01
CA VAL A 59 -11.08 -1.76 -0.41
C VAL A 59 -9.56 -1.65 -0.55
N LEU A 60 -8.96 -2.47 -1.41
CA LEU A 60 -7.51 -2.53 -1.65
C LEU A 60 -7.19 -2.08 -3.08
N SER A 61 -6.09 -1.36 -3.25
CA SER A 61 -5.45 -1.22 -4.56
C SER A 61 -4.43 -2.34 -4.72
N VAL A 62 -4.49 -3.09 -5.81
CA VAL A 62 -3.61 -4.23 -6.10
C VAL A 62 -2.88 -3.96 -7.40
N ARG A 63 -1.54 -3.93 -7.35
CA ARG A 63 -0.66 -3.96 -8.51
C ARG A 63 -0.25 -5.40 -8.78
N LEU A 64 -0.46 -5.86 -10.01
CA LEU A 64 -0.12 -7.21 -10.44
C LEU A 64 1.39 -7.40 -10.35
N VAL A 65 1.80 -8.38 -9.55
CA VAL A 65 3.21 -8.64 -9.29
C VAL A 65 3.92 -9.19 -10.53
N GLY A 66 5.15 -8.71 -10.76
CA GLY A 66 6.05 -9.24 -11.79
C GLY A 66 5.73 -8.83 -13.22
N ILE A 67 4.77 -7.93 -13.44
CA ILE A 67 4.46 -7.38 -14.77
C ILE A 67 4.52 -5.85 -14.74
N ASP A 68 4.76 -5.24 -15.90
CA ASP A 68 4.69 -3.79 -16.11
C ASP A 68 3.89 -3.52 -17.39
N ALA A 69 2.75 -2.84 -17.25
CA ALA A 69 1.86 -2.52 -18.37
C ALA A 69 2.22 -1.17 -19.01
N PRO A 70 1.86 -0.93 -20.29
CA PRO A 70 2.07 0.36 -20.93
C PRO A 70 1.40 1.52 -20.18
N GLU A 71 2.12 2.63 -20.02
CA GLU A 71 1.67 3.81 -19.28
C GLU A 71 0.44 4.46 -19.93
N ASN A 72 -0.56 4.78 -19.11
CA ASN A 72 -1.75 5.50 -19.56
C ASN A 72 -1.42 6.93 -20.03
N ARG A 73 -2.36 7.50 -20.79
CA ARG A 73 -2.39 8.92 -21.11
C ARG A 73 -2.65 9.75 -19.85
N ASP A 74 -1.96 10.88 -19.75
CA ASP A 74 -2.24 11.93 -18.75
C ASP A 74 -2.02 13.32 -19.38
N ASP A 75 -2.15 14.39 -18.59
CA ASP A 75 -2.02 15.78 -19.07
C ASP A 75 -0.64 16.11 -19.64
N THR A 76 0.38 15.31 -19.30
CA THR A 76 1.77 15.52 -19.64
C THR A 76 2.33 14.44 -20.58
N SER A 77 1.55 13.41 -20.93
CA SER A 77 1.97 12.35 -21.84
C SER A 77 0.81 11.78 -22.65
N PRO A 78 1.00 11.51 -23.95
CA PRO A 78 -0.03 10.91 -24.78
C PRO A 78 -0.39 9.46 -24.37
N GLY A 79 0.36 8.85 -23.45
CA GLY A 79 0.29 7.44 -23.12
C GLY A 79 1.13 6.58 -24.06
N GLN A 80 1.50 5.39 -23.61
CA GLN A 80 2.17 4.41 -24.46
C GLN A 80 1.14 3.70 -25.36
N PRO A 81 1.54 3.27 -26.57
CA PRO A 81 0.73 2.35 -27.37
C PRO A 81 0.34 1.11 -26.54
N PHE A 82 -0.88 0.61 -26.75
CA PHE A 82 -1.48 -0.52 -26.02
C PHE A 82 -1.87 -0.28 -24.54
N SER A 83 -1.73 0.92 -23.99
CA SER A 83 -2.15 1.23 -22.61
C SER A 83 -3.65 1.00 -22.38
N GLU A 84 -4.49 1.56 -23.24
CA GLU A 84 -5.95 1.39 -23.18
C GLU A 84 -6.40 -0.04 -23.51
N GLU A 85 -5.75 -0.69 -24.49
CA GLU A 85 -5.99 -2.09 -24.82
C GLU A 85 -5.66 -3.01 -23.63
N SER A 86 -4.54 -2.76 -22.94
CA SER A 86 -4.11 -3.52 -21.76
C SER A 86 -5.11 -3.37 -20.62
N ARG A 87 -5.49 -2.13 -20.28
CA ARG A 87 -6.50 -1.84 -19.25
C ARG A 87 -7.85 -2.47 -19.58
N ARG A 88 -8.30 -2.38 -20.84
CA ARG A 88 -9.56 -2.98 -21.29
C ARG A 88 -9.52 -4.50 -21.19
N TYR A 89 -8.42 -5.13 -21.60
CA TYR A 89 -8.25 -6.58 -21.52
C TYR A 89 -8.27 -7.07 -20.08
N LEU A 90 -7.53 -6.42 -19.18
CA LEU A 90 -7.60 -6.71 -17.75
C LEU A 90 -9.04 -6.57 -17.23
N SER A 91 -9.73 -5.47 -17.56
CA SER A 91 -11.13 -5.27 -17.18
C SER A 91 -12.06 -6.40 -17.64
N GLN A 92 -11.93 -6.87 -18.89
CA GLN A 92 -12.72 -8.01 -19.40
C GLN A 92 -12.45 -9.31 -18.63
N LEU A 93 -11.21 -9.49 -18.17
CA LEU A 93 -10.83 -10.68 -17.40
C LEU A 93 -11.40 -10.65 -15.99
N VAL A 94 -11.43 -9.50 -15.31
CA VAL A 94 -11.62 -9.47 -13.84
C VAL A 94 -12.76 -8.62 -13.31
N PHE A 95 -13.26 -7.64 -14.07
CA PHE A 95 -14.24 -6.67 -13.54
C PHE A 95 -15.51 -7.36 -13.07
N GLN A 96 -15.97 -7.03 -11.86
CA GLN A 96 -17.10 -7.68 -11.21
C GLN A 96 -16.97 -9.21 -11.17
N LYS A 97 -15.76 -9.71 -10.89
CA LYS A 97 -15.53 -11.11 -10.53
C LYS A 97 -14.91 -11.21 -9.16
N ASP A 98 -15.12 -12.37 -8.55
CA ASP A 98 -14.47 -12.72 -7.30
C ASP A 98 -13.09 -13.30 -7.64
N VAL A 99 -12.07 -12.85 -6.93
CA VAL A 99 -10.66 -13.17 -7.18
C VAL A 99 -9.98 -13.55 -5.89
N ASP A 100 -8.99 -14.43 -5.98
CA ASP A 100 -8.02 -14.64 -4.91
C ASP A 100 -6.84 -13.72 -5.11
N VAL A 101 -6.38 -13.06 -4.05
CA VAL A 101 -5.18 -12.21 -4.08
C VAL A 101 -4.12 -12.82 -3.19
N LEU A 102 -3.01 -13.28 -3.80
CA LEU A 102 -1.80 -13.69 -3.10
C LEU A 102 -0.87 -12.48 -2.96
N SER A 103 -0.70 -11.98 -1.74
CA SER A 103 0.13 -10.80 -1.47
C SER A 103 1.61 -11.14 -1.29
N PHE A 104 2.47 -10.29 -1.85
CA PHE A 104 3.94 -10.32 -1.74
C PHE A 104 4.51 -9.04 -1.12
N GLY A 105 3.68 -8.29 -0.39
CA GLY A 105 4.02 -7.00 0.21
C GLY A 105 3.34 -5.82 -0.50
N TYR A 106 3.98 -4.65 -0.41
CA TYR A 106 3.45 -3.39 -0.91
C TYR A 106 4.51 -2.66 -1.75
N ASP A 107 4.06 -1.90 -2.75
CA ASP A 107 4.92 -0.96 -3.48
C ASP A 107 5.02 0.41 -2.76
N ILE A 108 5.85 1.30 -3.29
CA ILE A 108 6.06 2.66 -2.73
C ILE A 108 4.82 3.56 -2.81
N GLU A 109 3.84 3.19 -3.64
CA GLU A 109 2.55 3.89 -3.80
C GLU A 109 1.48 3.31 -2.86
N ASN A 110 1.85 2.32 -2.03
CA ASN A 110 0.98 1.55 -1.14
C ASN A 110 -0.05 0.67 -1.86
N ASN A 111 0.21 0.26 -3.09
CA ASN A 111 -0.54 -0.84 -3.71
C ASN A 111 -0.08 -2.16 -3.10
N VAL A 112 -1.01 -3.08 -2.85
CA VAL A 112 -0.69 -4.48 -2.59
C VAL A 112 0.00 -5.03 -3.84
N LEU A 113 1.24 -5.50 -3.70
CA LEU A 113 1.92 -6.22 -4.76
C LEU A 113 1.41 -7.66 -4.73
N GLY A 114 0.58 -8.06 -5.68
CA GLY A 114 -0.16 -9.31 -5.58
C GLY A 114 -0.35 -10.06 -6.89
N ALA A 115 -0.37 -11.39 -6.81
CA ALA A 115 -0.87 -12.24 -7.89
C ALA A 115 -2.39 -12.36 -7.73
N VAL A 116 -3.14 -12.03 -8.78
CA VAL A 116 -4.59 -12.10 -8.80
C VAL A 116 -4.99 -13.36 -9.56
N LEU A 117 -5.78 -14.23 -8.93
CA LEU A 117 -6.19 -15.50 -9.49
C LEU A 117 -7.71 -15.58 -9.63
N ILE A 118 -8.15 -16.20 -10.73
CA ILE A 118 -9.53 -16.64 -10.94
C ILE A 118 -9.48 -18.12 -11.24
N ASP A 119 -10.19 -18.94 -10.45
CA ASP A 119 -10.19 -20.41 -10.61
C ASP A 119 -8.77 -21.01 -10.65
N GLY A 120 -7.85 -20.46 -9.84
CA GLY A 120 -6.44 -20.86 -9.79
C GLY A 120 -5.57 -20.39 -10.97
N LYS A 121 -6.13 -19.59 -11.88
CA LYS A 121 -5.42 -19.05 -13.04
C LYS A 121 -4.91 -17.64 -12.75
N ASP A 122 -3.59 -17.44 -12.88
CA ASP A 122 -2.94 -16.14 -12.68
C ASP A 122 -3.28 -15.17 -13.83
N ILE A 123 -3.91 -14.05 -13.49
CA ILE A 123 -4.32 -13.00 -14.43
C ILE A 123 -3.12 -12.25 -15.01
N GLY A 124 -2.02 -12.08 -14.26
CA GLY A 124 -0.80 -11.46 -14.77
C GLY A 124 -0.21 -12.26 -15.94
N VAL A 125 -0.23 -13.59 -15.85
CA VAL A 125 0.19 -14.49 -16.94
C VAL A 125 -0.68 -14.30 -18.18
N GLU A 126 -1.98 -14.10 -18.03
CA GLU A 126 -2.89 -13.91 -19.17
C GLU A 126 -2.67 -12.58 -19.90
N ILE A 127 -2.37 -11.51 -19.16
CA ILE A 127 -2.06 -10.20 -19.75
C ILE A 127 -0.73 -10.28 -20.51
N VAL A 128 0.30 -10.87 -19.92
CA VAL A 128 1.61 -11.06 -20.58
C VAL A 128 1.49 -11.95 -21.81
N LYS A 129 0.72 -13.04 -21.74
CA LYS A 129 0.47 -13.95 -22.87
C LYS A 129 -0.28 -13.26 -24.02
N ALA A 130 -1.12 -12.27 -23.72
CA ALA A 130 -1.76 -11.43 -24.73
C ALA A 130 -0.81 -10.37 -25.34
N GLY A 131 0.41 -10.22 -24.79
CA GLY A 131 1.35 -9.19 -25.18
C GLY A 131 0.96 -7.79 -24.71
N LEU A 132 0.20 -7.68 -23.63
CA LEU A 132 -0.34 -6.41 -23.12
C LEU A 132 0.38 -5.91 -21.86
N ALA A 133 1.43 -6.60 -21.43
CA ALA A 133 2.40 -6.18 -20.43
C ALA A 133 3.74 -6.90 -20.69
N GLU A 134 4.84 -6.32 -20.22
CA GLU A 134 6.14 -7.00 -20.13
C GLU A 134 6.35 -7.58 -18.72
N VAL A 135 7.33 -8.47 -18.57
CA VAL A 135 7.75 -9.01 -17.27
C VAL A 135 8.73 -8.06 -16.60
N ASP A 136 8.40 -7.57 -15.39
CA ASP A 136 9.33 -6.77 -14.60
C ASP A 136 10.42 -7.66 -13.99
N SER A 137 11.58 -7.67 -14.65
CA SER A 137 12.76 -8.44 -14.23
C SER A 137 13.53 -7.82 -13.06
N VAL A 138 13.15 -6.64 -12.58
CA VAL A 138 13.94 -5.84 -11.64
C VAL A 138 13.42 -5.97 -10.22
N LYS A 139 12.10 -6.08 -10.06
CA LYS A 139 11.43 -6.12 -8.75
C LYS A 139 10.67 -7.44 -8.55
N THR A 140 11.40 -8.54 -8.46
CA THR A 140 10.81 -9.82 -8.03
C THR A 140 10.83 -9.88 -6.49
N PRO A 141 9.68 -9.81 -5.81
CA PRO A 141 9.65 -9.91 -4.36
C PRO A 141 10.01 -11.34 -3.91
N PRO A 142 10.56 -11.52 -2.69
CA PRO A 142 10.83 -12.85 -2.15
C PRO A 142 9.58 -13.74 -2.16
N GLY A 143 9.75 -14.99 -2.59
CA GLY A 143 8.67 -15.98 -2.64
C GLY A 143 7.78 -15.93 -3.89
N PHE A 144 7.96 -14.94 -4.78
CA PHE A 144 7.24 -14.91 -6.05
C PHE A 144 8.00 -15.66 -7.16
N ASP A 145 7.31 -16.58 -7.84
CA ASP A 145 7.84 -17.31 -8.99
C ASP A 145 7.37 -16.68 -10.30
N SER A 146 8.33 -16.12 -11.05
CA SER A 146 8.08 -15.47 -12.35
C SER A 146 8.21 -16.40 -13.56
N THR A 147 8.39 -17.71 -13.37
CA THR A 147 8.65 -18.66 -14.47
C THR A 147 7.53 -18.65 -15.51
N SER A 148 6.27 -18.79 -15.08
CA SER A 148 5.11 -18.78 -15.97
C SER A 148 4.96 -17.45 -16.74
N LEU A 149 5.29 -16.32 -16.10
CA LEU A 149 5.27 -15.01 -16.74
C LEU A 149 6.31 -14.94 -17.87
N ARG A 150 7.54 -15.39 -17.62
CA ARG A 150 8.63 -15.36 -18.62
C ARG A 150 8.34 -16.29 -19.80
N GLU A 151 7.72 -17.44 -19.56
CA GLU A 151 7.28 -18.35 -20.62
C GLU A 151 6.18 -17.73 -21.49
N ALA A 152 5.19 -17.08 -20.85
CA ALA A 152 4.14 -16.35 -21.53
C ALA A 152 4.68 -15.19 -22.36
N GLU A 153 5.65 -14.43 -21.83
CA GLU A 153 6.28 -13.32 -22.53
C GLU A 153 7.03 -13.80 -23.77
N LYS A 154 7.85 -14.86 -23.63
CA LYS A 154 8.55 -15.47 -24.76
C LYS A 154 7.57 -15.91 -25.86
N GLN A 155 6.42 -16.47 -25.48
CA GLN A 155 5.37 -16.83 -26.44
C GLN A 155 4.80 -15.59 -27.13
N ALA A 156 4.41 -14.56 -26.38
CA ALA A 156 3.83 -13.33 -26.91
C ALA A 156 4.81 -12.59 -27.86
N HIS A 157 6.09 -12.54 -27.48
CA HIS A 157 7.15 -11.96 -28.28
C HIS A 157 7.37 -12.74 -29.59
N SER A 158 7.42 -14.08 -29.53
CA SER A 158 7.60 -14.92 -30.74
C SER A 158 6.46 -14.79 -31.77
N GLN A 159 5.29 -14.36 -31.29
CA GLN A 159 4.08 -14.20 -32.11
C GLN A 159 3.79 -12.74 -32.45
N GLY A 160 4.65 -11.79 -32.03
CA GLY A 160 4.46 -10.36 -32.29
C GLY A 160 3.13 -9.81 -31.76
N ARG A 161 2.68 -10.26 -30.59
CA ARG A 161 1.40 -9.81 -30.00
C ARG A 161 1.53 -8.49 -29.27
N GLY A 162 0.50 -7.65 -29.35
CA GLY A 162 0.37 -6.43 -28.55
C GLY A 162 1.61 -5.55 -28.64
N ILE A 163 2.21 -5.20 -27.50
CA ILE A 163 3.40 -4.35 -27.43
C ILE A 163 4.57 -4.87 -28.29
N TRP A 164 4.68 -6.19 -28.46
CA TRP A 164 5.73 -6.82 -29.26
C TRP A 164 5.55 -6.62 -30.77
N SER A 165 4.34 -6.22 -31.22
CA SER A 165 4.10 -5.88 -32.63
C SER A 165 4.75 -4.55 -33.04
N LEU A 166 5.21 -3.74 -32.08
CA LEU A 166 5.86 -2.44 -32.32
C LEU A 166 7.31 -2.60 -32.84
N GLY A 167 7.92 -3.77 -32.64
CA GLY A 167 9.29 -4.03 -33.08
C GLY A 167 10.29 -3.00 -32.54
N ALA A 168 10.98 -2.28 -33.43
CA ALA A 168 11.98 -1.29 -33.05
C ALA A 168 11.41 -0.06 -32.32
N GLU A 169 10.10 0.22 -32.48
CA GLU A 169 9.41 1.33 -31.81
C GLU A 169 8.98 0.98 -30.39
N TYR A 170 9.16 -0.27 -29.96
CA TYR A 170 8.85 -0.69 -28.61
C TYR A 170 9.75 0.01 -27.58
N VAL A 171 9.12 0.60 -26.56
CA VAL A 171 9.80 1.17 -25.39
C VAL A 171 9.18 0.55 -24.15
N SER A 172 9.99 -0.06 -23.28
CA SER A 172 9.49 -0.60 -22.02
C SER A 172 8.89 0.50 -21.13
N PRO A 173 7.81 0.21 -20.36
CA PRO A 173 7.19 1.23 -19.51
C PRO A 173 8.18 1.85 -18.52
N ARG A 174 9.11 1.06 -17.97
CA ARG A 174 10.21 1.57 -17.16
C ARG A 174 11.08 2.61 -17.88
N ASN A 175 11.46 2.37 -19.14
CA ASN A 175 12.26 3.31 -19.90
C ASN A 175 11.44 4.54 -20.33
N TRP A 176 10.16 4.36 -20.63
CA TRP A 176 9.23 5.46 -20.88
C TRP A 176 9.15 6.43 -19.71
N ARG A 177 9.00 5.92 -18.48
CA ARG A 177 9.02 6.75 -17.25
C ARG A 177 10.34 7.52 -17.09
N LYS A 178 11.49 6.91 -17.39
CA LYS A 178 12.79 7.59 -17.32
C LYS A 178 12.93 8.73 -18.34
N GLN A 179 12.39 8.57 -19.54
CA GLN A 179 12.45 9.60 -20.59
C GLN A 179 11.62 10.83 -20.25
N ARG A 180 10.57 10.68 -19.44
CA ARG A 180 9.70 11.78 -18.99
C ARG A 180 10.31 12.66 -17.89
N GLY A 181 11.36 12.19 -17.19
CA GLY A 181 11.82 12.81 -15.94
C GLY A 181 10.83 12.59 -14.79
N PRO A 182 11.13 13.03 -13.55
CA PRO A 182 10.16 12.98 -12.46
C PRO A 182 8.91 13.78 -12.86
N SER A 183 7.71 13.22 -12.65
CA SER A 183 6.48 13.99 -12.76
C SER A 183 6.64 15.26 -11.92
N PRO A 184 6.23 16.44 -12.41
CA PRO A 184 6.16 17.61 -11.56
C PRO A 184 5.40 17.22 -10.28
N PRO A 185 5.85 17.61 -9.07
CA PRO A 185 5.00 17.48 -7.90
C PRO A 185 3.66 18.12 -8.27
N LEU A 186 2.55 17.41 -8.06
CA LEU A 186 1.18 17.80 -8.44
C LEU A 186 0.96 19.31 -8.27
N ALA A 187 1.32 20.09 -9.29
CA ALA A 187 1.24 21.53 -9.30
C ALA A 187 -0.11 21.84 -9.92
N GLY A 188 -1.15 21.80 -9.09
CA GLY A 188 -2.51 21.93 -9.61
C GLY A 188 -3.64 21.76 -8.59
N LEU A 189 -3.37 21.28 -7.38
CA LEU A 189 -4.23 21.63 -6.25
C LEU A 189 -3.62 22.88 -5.64
N GLN A 190 -4.22 24.03 -5.98
CA GLN A 190 -4.01 25.25 -5.23
C GLN A 190 -4.30 24.91 -3.76
N GLU A 191 -3.27 24.95 -2.91
CA GLU A 191 -3.45 25.01 -1.46
C GLU A 191 -4.56 26.04 -1.23
N PRO A 192 -5.72 25.68 -0.64
CA PRO A 192 -6.70 26.68 -0.27
C PRO A 192 -5.96 27.68 0.62
N GLY A 193 -6.00 28.94 0.18
CA GLY A 193 -5.12 30.00 0.63
C GLY A 193 -4.91 30.00 2.13
N GLY A 194 -3.67 30.31 2.52
CA GLY A 194 -3.27 30.43 3.92
C GLY A 194 -4.33 31.13 4.74
N ILE A 195 -4.91 30.40 5.68
CA ILE A 195 -5.78 30.98 6.69
C ILE A 195 -4.84 31.77 7.60
N VAL A 196 -4.97 33.08 7.50
CA VAL A 196 -4.43 34.07 8.42
C VAL A 196 -4.81 33.64 9.83
N GLU A 197 -3.80 33.49 10.68
CA GLU A 197 -3.95 33.23 12.11
C GLU A 197 -4.86 34.31 12.72
N PRO A 198 -6.02 33.97 13.31
CA PRO A 198 -6.86 34.98 13.93
C PRO A 198 -6.16 35.48 15.19
N GLN A 199 -5.67 36.72 15.12
CA GLN A 199 -5.30 37.49 16.30
C GLN A 199 -6.54 37.64 17.19
N ALA A 200 -6.33 37.43 18.49
CA ALA A 200 -7.31 37.64 19.53
C ALA A 200 -7.89 39.06 19.44
N ALA A 201 -9.19 39.15 19.19
CA ALA A 201 -9.93 40.40 19.29
C ALA A 201 -10.57 40.48 20.67
N GLU A 202 -10.19 41.53 21.40
CA GLU A 202 -10.74 41.94 22.67
C GLU A 202 -12.24 42.26 22.56
N GLU A 203 -12.94 41.88 23.62
CA GLU A 203 -14.32 42.19 23.93
C GLU A 203 -14.52 43.71 24.09
N LYS A 204 -15.50 44.29 23.38
CA LYS A 204 -16.23 45.47 23.87
C LYS A 204 -17.61 45.58 23.25
N SER A 205 -18.55 45.78 24.16
CA SER A 205 -19.96 46.12 23.99
C SER A 205 -20.18 47.31 23.06
N ASP A 206 -21.29 47.31 22.32
CA ASP A 206 -22.32 48.35 22.42
C ASP A 206 -23.53 47.98 21.54
N GLU A 207 -24.69 47.83 22.17
CA GLU A 207 -26.03 47.91 21.57
C GLU A 207 -26.31 49.38 21.14
N PRO A 208 -27.20 49.68 20.15
CA PRO A 208 -28.64 49.47 20.37
C PRO A 208 -29.57 49.24 19.13
N ALA A 209 -30.74 48.66 19.47
CA ALA A 209 -32.12 48.95 19.05
C ALA A 209 -32.59 48.91 17.56
N LEU A 210 -33.39 47.87 17.28
CA LEU A 210 -34.73 47.79 16.63
C LEU A 210 -35.30 48.97 15.80
N ASP A 211 -35.79 48.66 14.59
CA ASP A 211 -37.19 48.89 14.15
C ASP A 211 -37.56 48.07 12.88
N PRO A 212 -38.77 47.47 12.72
CA PRO A 212 -39.17 46.63 11.59
C PRO A 212 -40.25 47.25 10.69
N SER A 213 -40.08 47.13 9.37
CA SER A 213 -41.10 47.38 8.32
C SER A 213 -40.47 46.93 7.00
N SER A 214 -41.07 46.23 6.05
CA SER A 214 -42.46 45.95 5.65
C SER A 214 -42.39 44.81 4.61
N GLY A 215 -43.42 43.97 4.54
CA GLY A 215 -43.52 42.85 3.59
C GLY A 215 -43.89 43.26 2.14
N PRO A 216 -44.51 42.35 1.37
CA PRO A 216 -43.86 41.62 0.27
C PRO A 216 -44.44 41.96 -1.10
N ASP A 217 -43.73 41.65 -2.19
CA ASP A 217 -44.43 41.45 -3.48
C ASP A 217 -43.79 40.38 -4.38
N LYS A 218 -44.69 39.63 -5.01
CA LYS A 218 -44.46 38.51 -5.93
C LYS A 218 -44.48 39.04 -7.35
N SER A 219 -43.64 38.50 -8.22
CA SER A 219 -43.92 38.43 -9.67
C SER A 219 -43.06 37.34 -10.30
N ALA A 220 -43.73 36.39 -10.93
CA ALA A 220 -43.18 35.30 -11.74
C ALA A 220 -43.63 35.52 -13.19
N ASP A 221 -42.76 35.23 -14.17
CA ASP A 221 -43.11 34.64 -15.49
C ASP A 221 -41.83 34.19 -16.25
N PRO A 222 -41.89 33.36 -17.32
CA PRO A 222 -41.06 32.17 -17.44
C PRO A 222 -40.19 32.17 -18.72
N GLY A 223 -39.25 31.24 -18.83
CA GLY A 223 -38.47 31.06 -20.04
C GLY A 223 -37.46 29.91 -19.96
N GLN A 224 -37.91 28.69 -20.26
CA GLN A 224 -37.08 27.55 -20.64
C GLN A 224 -36.61 27.69 -22.12
N PRO A 225 -35.68 26.86 -22.65
CA PRO A 225 -34.83 25.85 -22.00
C PRO A 225 -33.34 25.91 -22.45
N ALA A 226 -32.44 25.34 -21.67
CA ALA A 226 -31.19 24.79 -22.20
C ALA A 226 -30.78 23.54 -21.42
N SER A 227 -30.51 22.50 -22.19
CA SER A 227 -30.08 21.14 -21.87
C SER A 227 -28.91 21.02 -20.90
N GLY A 228 -28.96 20.02 -20.03
CA GLY A 228 -27.84 19.54 -19.22
C GLY A 228 -28.23 18.28 -18.47
N ASP A 229 -27.98 17.13 -19.10
CA ASP A 229 -28.14 15.79 -18.54
C ASP A 229 -27.32 15.58 -17.26
N ALA A 230 -27.91 14.78 -16.36
CA ALA A 230 -27.33 13.81 -15.42
C ALA A 230 -25.85 13.98 -14.96
N ALA A 231 -25.50 13.87 -13.68
CA ALA A 231 -25.90 12.78 -12.80
C ALA A 231 -25.70 13.13 -11.32
N THR A 232 -26.75 12.94 -10.53
CA THR A 232 -26.68 12.62 -9.11
C THR A 232 -26.09 11.23 -8.94
N GLY A 233 -24.92 11.12 -8.30
CA GLY A 233 -24.25 9.86 -7.98
C GLY A 233 -24.19 9.64 -6.46
N ALA A 234 -24.76 8.52 -6.02
CA ALA A 234 -24.97 8.08 -4.65
C ALA A 234 -23.76 8.20 -3.70
N GLY A 235 -24.02 8.72 -2.50
CA GLY A 235 -23.19 8.49 -1.33
C GLY A 235 -23.37 7.07 -0.83
N GLY A 236 -22.39 6.20 -1.14
CA GLY A 236 -22.18 5.00 -0.34
C GLY A 236 -21.44 5.39 0.93
N ASP A 237 -21.92 4.96 2.09
CA ASP A 237 -21.22 5.10 3.37
C ASP A 237 -19.79 4.60 3.22
N ARG A 238 -18.81 5.51 3.16
CA ARG A 238 -17.40 5.13 3.29
C ARG A 238 -17.25 4.57 4.70
N LYS A 239 -17.01 3.26 4.81
CA LYS A 239 -16.75 2.61 6.10
C LYS A 239 -15.69 3.40 6.87
N THR A 240 -16.10 3.93 8.01
CA THR A 240 -15.24 4.71 8.87
C THR A 240 -14.38 3.80 9.73
N VAL A 241 -13.18 4.26 10.03
CA VAL A 241 -12.17 3.59 10.83
C VAL A 241 -12.10 4.24 12.21
N VAL A 242 -11.88 3.44 13.25
CA VAL A 242 -11.70 3.93 14.62
C VAL A 242 -10.27 3.62 15.07
N VAL A 243 -9.57 4.61 15.62
CA VAL A 243 -8.23 4.40 16.17
C VAL A 243 -8.33 4.29 17.69
N HIS A 244 -8.01 3.10 18.22
CA HIS A 244 -8.20 2.74 19.63
C HIS A 244 -7.04 3.19 20.51
N GLY A 245 -5.84 3.20 19.96
CA GLY A 245 -4.63 3.43 20.74
C GLY A 245 -3.43 3.71 19.85
N ILE A 246 -2.54 4.52 20.39
CA ILE A 246 -1.21 4.75 19.85
C ILE A 246 -0.24 4.57 21.00
N ASP A 247 0.55 3.51 20.93
CA ASP A 247 1.46 3.10 21.99
C ASP A 247 2.91 3.19 21.51
N PHE A 248 3.80 3.63 22.39
CA PHE A 248 5.23 3.74 22.13
C PHE A 248 5.99 2.68 22.94
N GLU A 249 6.87 1.94 22.28
CA GLU A 249 7.67 0.88 22.89
C GLU A 249 9.16 1.05 22.55
N ILE A 250 10.02 0.79 23.55
CA ILE A 250 11.48 0.80 23.40
C ILE A 250 11.97 -0.64 23.39
N GLY A 251 12.66 -1.03 22.31
CA GLY A 251 13.39 -2.29 22.20
C GLY A 251 14.88 -2.12 22.46
N ASP A 252 15.61 -3.24 22.46
CA ASP A 252 17.06 -3.27 22.71
C ASP A 252 17.81 -2.43 21.65
N SER A 253 17.50 -2.66 20.37
CA SER A 253 18.12 -1.97 19.22
C SER A 253 17.14 -1.14 18.40
N SER A 254 15.95 -0.85 18.91
CA SER A 254 14.90 -0.16 18.15
C SER A 254 13.93 0.64 19.01
N GLU A 255 13.18 1.52 18.39
CA GLU A 255 12.06 2.23 18.99
C GLU A 255 10.87 2.15 18.03
N ARG A 256 9.70 1.77 18.54
CA ARG A 256 8.53 1.48 17.70
C ARG A 256 7.27 2.16 18.20
N LEU A 257 6.43 2.51 17.24
CA LEU A 257 5.09 3.01 17.47
C LEU A 257 4.07 1.97 16.99
N ARG A 258 3.12 1.62 17.85
CA ARG A 258 1.98 0.77 17.53
C ARG A 258 0.74 1.62 17.40
N VAL A 259 -0.05 1.41 16.36
CA VAL A 259 -1.37 2.01 16.17
C VAL A 259 -2.41 0.90 16.08
N SER A 260 -3.38 0.91 17.00
CA SER A 260 -4.50 -0.04 17.02
C SER A 260 -5.71 0.58 16.33
N ILE A 261 -6.23 -0.08 15.30
CA ILE A 261 -7.19 0.44 14.34
C ILE A 261 -8.32 -0.59 14.13
N ASP A 262 -9.58 -0.21 14.37
CA ASP A 262 -10.76 -1.02 14.00
C ASP A 262 -11.18 -0.69 12.57
N GLY A 263 -11.47 -1.75 11.80
CA GLY A 263 -11.72 -1.64 10.38
C GLY A 263 -10.42 -1.56 9.58
N PHE A 264 -10.53 -1.21 8.30
CA PHE A 264 -9.39 -1.25 7.39
C PHE A 264 -9.07 0.15 6.84
N SER A 265 -7.96 0.73 7.33
CA SER A 265 -7.26 1.84 6.69
C SER A 265 -5.77 1.62 6.89
N VAL A 266 -5.06 1.39 5.79
CA VAL A 266 -3.59 1.35 5.80
C VAL A 266 -3.08 2.78 5.96
N PRO A 267 -2.25 3.08 6.96
CA PRO A 267 -1.70 4.41 7.13
C PRO A 267 -0.75 4.77 5.98
N LYS A 268 -0.88 5.99 5.43
CA LYS A 268 0.08 6.56 4.49
C LYS A 268 1.25 7.14 5.27
N THR A 269 2.43 6.57 5.11
CA THR A 269 3.64 7.02 5.79
C THR A 269 4.60 7.72 4.83
N PHE A 270 5.22 8.81 5.27
CA PHE A 270 6.29 9.49 4.54
C PHE A 270 7.23 10.23 5.50
N ASP A 271 8.48 10.39 5.09
CA ASP A 271 9.51 11.12 5.79
C ASP A 271 9.57 12.59 5.38
N ILE A 272 10.06 13.42 6.30
CA ILE A 272 10.44 14.81 6.06
C ILE A 272 11.88 14.95 6.52
N ASP A 273 12.77 15.08 5.55
CA ASP A 273 14.19 15.32 5.77
C ASP A 273 14.50 16.77 6.18
N GLY A 274 15.71 16.97 6.71
CA GLY A 274 16.26 18.29 7.06
C GLY A 274 16.71 18.37 8.52
N GLU A 275 16.83 19.60 9.04
CA GLU A 275 17.33 19.85 10.40
C GLU A 275 16.45 19.24 11.51
N LYS A 276 15.18 19.01 11.21
CA LYS A 276 14.20 18.44 12.15
C LYS A 276 13.52 17.26 11.47
N PRO A 277 14.20 16.11 11.35
CA PRO A 277 13.66 14.96 10.64
C PRO A 277 12.38 14.46 11.30
N ARG A 278 11.41 14.06 10.48
CA ARG A 278 10.11 13.55 10.95
C ARG A 278 9.66 12.38 10.10
N ILE A 279 8.91 11.49 10.72
CA ILE A 279 8.04 10.56 10.00
C ILE A 279 6.59 10.99 10.24
N VAL A 280 5.82 11.10 9.16
CA VAL A 280 4.40 11.45 9.18
C VAL A 280 3.60 10.24 8.73
N ILE A 281 2.54 9.93 9.47
CA ILE A 281 1.64 8.81 9.23
C ILE A 281 0.21 9.37 9.16
N ASP A 282 -0.42 9.27 8.00
CA ASP A 282 -1.80 9.70 7.77
C ASP A 282 -2.72 8.49 7.70
N ILE A 283 -3.71 8.42 8.60
CA ILE A 283 -4.78 7.42 8.59
C ILE A 283 -6.05 8.11 8.09
N PHE A 284 -6.72 7.53 7.11
CA PHE A 284 -7.89 8.13 6.46
C PHE A 284 -9.19 7.50 6.94
N ASN A 285 -10.30 8.18 6.65
CA ASN A 285 -11.65 7.76 7.03
C ASN A 285 -11.82 7.55 8.55
N VAL A 286 -11.00 8.19 9.38
CA VAL A 286 -11.11 8.16 10.83
C VAL A 286 -12.32 8.97 11.26
N SER A 287 -13.35 8.29 11.77
CA SER A 287 -14.56 8.96 12.28
C SER A 287 -14.29 9.67 13.59
N GLU A 288 -13.45 9.09 14.44
CA GLU A 288 -13.16 9.61 15.77
C GLU A 288 -11.76 9.22 16.25
N TRP A 289 -11.10 10.15 16.94
CA TRP A 289 -9.86 9.92 17.68
C TRP A 289 -9.98 10.55 19.07
N LYS A 290 -10.01 9.70 20.11
CA LYS A 290 -10.12 10.11 21.52
C LYS A 290 -8.78 10.14 22.27
N GLY A 291 -7.70 9.73 21.63
CA GLY A 291 -6.40 9.68 22.27
C GLY A 291 -5.72 11.06 22.38
N ARG A 292 -4.48 11.05 22.85
CA ARG A 292 -3.77 12.29 23.20
C ARG A 292 -3.17 12.95 21.96
N THR A 293 -3.20 14.28 21.92
CA THR A 293 -2.51 15.10 20.90
C THR A 293 -0.99 15.03 21.01
N ARG A 294 -0.46 14.63 22.18
CA ARG A 294 0.95 14.29 22.41
C ARG A 294 1.05 12.96 23.13
N ILE A 295 1.71 11.99 22.52
CA ILE A 295 1.97 10.68 23.10
C ILE A 295 3.28 10.77 23.90
N PRO A 296 3.30 10.34 25.17
CA PRO A 296 4.53 10.34 25.95
C PRO A 296 5.52 9.35 25.35
N VAL A 297 6.75 9.82 25.10
CA VAL A 297 7.85 9.00 24.60
C VAL A 297 9.09 9.26 25.45
N ASN A 298 9.84 8.19 25.73
CA ASN A 298 11.11 8.25 26.45
C ASN A 298 12.26 7.68 25.59
N GLY A 299 12.12 7.80 24.26
CA GLY A 299 13.06 7.31 23.27
C GLY A 299 14.30 8.19 23.09
N LYS A 300 15.37 7.60 22.56
CA LYS A 300 16.58 8.29 22.09
C LYS A 300 16.45 8.72 20.62
N LEU A 301 15.78 7.92 19.80
CA LEU A 301 15.56 8.17 18.36
C LEU A 301 14.28 8.96 18.11
N ILE A 302 13.20 8.64 18.81
CA ILE A 302 11.91 9.31 18.70
C ILE A 302 11.76 10.29 19.87
N ARG A 303 11.91 11.57 19.57
CA ARG A 303 11.87 12.66 20.57
C ARG A 303 10.45 12.96 21.01
N GLN A 304 9.49 12.91 20.10
CA GLN A 304 8.10 13.26 20.38
C GLN A 304 7.17 12.61 19.36
N VAL A 305 5.96 12.25 19.80
CA VAL A 305 4.89 11.83 18.90
C VAL A 305 3.68 12.74 19.10
N ARG A 306 3.20 13.34 18.01
CA ARG A 306 2.04 14.24 17.97
C ARG A 306 0.93 13.63 17.15
N THR A 307 -0.32 13.91 17.50
CA THR A 307 -1.48 13.47 16.74
C THR A 307 -2.42 14.64 16.47
N TYR A 308 -3.08 14.61 15.32
CA TYR A 308 -4.06 15.62 14.91
C TYR A 308 -5.12 15.01 14.01
N LEU A 309 -6.39 15.07 14.42
CA LEU A 309 -7.53 14.64 13.60
C LEU A 309 -8.08 15.84 12.81
N HIS A 310 -7.92 15.81 11.49
CA HIS A 310 -8.56 16.73 10.57
C HIS A 310 -10.03 16.33 10.38
N LYS A 311 -10.93 16.87 11.20
CA LYS A 311 -12.36 16.48 11.22
C LYS A 311 -13.05 16.56 9.86
N ASP A 312 -12.73 17.58 9.06
CA ASP A 312 -13.37 17.80 7.75
C ASP A 312 -13.02 16.73 6.72
N SER A 313 -11.85 16.10 6.85
CA SER A 313 -11.35 15.07 5.92
C SER A 313 -11.34 13.67 6.51
N GLY A 314 -11.67 13.51 7.80
CA GLY A 314 -11.52 12.25 8.52
C GLY A 314 -10.08 11.72 8.53
N LYS A 315 -9.08 12.62 8.50
CA LYS A 315 -7.66 12.22 8.45
C LYS A 315 -7.01 12.38 9.82
N LEU A 316 -6.59 11.28 10.43
CA LEU A 316 -5.72 11.33 11.62
C LEU A 316 -4.26 11.36 11.17
N ARG A 317 -3.58 12.48 11.41
CA ARG A 317 -2.15 12.65 11.19
C ARG A 317 -1.39 12.37 12.48
N ILE A 318 -0.43 11.47 12.42
CA ILE A 318 0.53 11.16 13.49
C ILE A 318 1.91 11.64 13.01
N VAL A 319 2.63 12.38 13.84
CA VAL A 319 3.95 12.93 13.51
C VAL A 319 4.95 12.48 14.55
N MET A 320 5.94 11.71 14.13
CA MET A 320 7.08 11.28 14.92
C MET A 320 8.23 12.26 14.67
N ASP A 321 8.51 13.13 15.64
CA ASP A 321 9.67 14.02 15.60
C ASP A 321 10.91 13.22 16.02
N LEU A 322 11.91 13.14 15.13
CA LEU A 322 13.07 12.29 15.32
C LEU A 322 14.28 13.08 15.86
N ASN A 323 15.22 12.35 16.47
CA ASN A 323 16.49 12.83 16.97
C ASN A 323 17.61 11.88 16.50
N LEU A 324 17.88 11.93 15.18
CA LEU A 324 18.81 11.05 14.50
C LEU A 324 20.16 11.75 14.28
N ASP A 325 21.25 10.98 14.38
CA ASP A 325 22.57 11.42 13.91
C ASP A 325 22.57 11.46 12.38
N PRO A 326 22.79 12.62 11.73
CA PRO A 326 22.75 12.74 10.27
C PRO A 326 23.85 11.95 9.55
N THR A 327 24.84 11.42 10.28
CA THR A 327 25.94 10.62 9.70
C THR A 327 25.66 9.12 9.67
N ARG A 328 24.49 8.69 10.13
CA ARG A 328 24.09 7.27 10.22
C ARG A 328 22.79 7.01 9.48
N ASP A 329 22.69 5.82 8.92
CA ASP A 329 21.44 5.30 8.36
C ASP A 329 20.64 4.59 9.44
N TYR A 330 19.35 4.91 9.52
CA TYR A 330 18.41 4.30 10.46
C TYR A 330 17.33 3.57 9.66
N PRO A 331 17.37 2.23 9.58
CA PRO A 331 16.33 1.47 8.90
C PRO A 331 14.98 1.70 9.55
N VAL A 332 13.97 1.92 8.72
CA VAL A 332 12.57 2.05 9.13
C VAL A 332 11.78 0.89 8.56
N ASP A 333 11.25 0.05 9.44
CA ASP A 333 10.39 -1.08 9.06
C ASP A 333 8.93 -0.75 9.41
N GLN A 334 8.02 -1.11 8.51
CA GLN A 334 6.59 -0.94 8.69
C GLN A 334 5.90 -2.29 8.53
N TYR A 335 4.95 -2.58 9.41
CA TYR A 335 4.22 -3.84 9.39
C TYR A 335 2.75 -3.61 9.77
N TYR A 336 1.83 -4.21 9.02
CA TYR A 336 0.41 -4.17 9.33
C TYR A 336 -0.12 -5.59 9.51
N ASP A 337 -0.61 -5.88 10.71
CA ASP A 337 -1.34 -7.10 11.02
C ASP A 337 -2.84 -6.82 10.83
N VAL A 338 -3.36 -7.17 9.64
CA VAL A 338 -4.76 -6.99 9.26
C VAL A 338 -5.69 -7.74 10.22
N ASN A 339 -5.29 -8.94 10.65
CA ASN A 339 -6.11 -9.79 11.52
C ASN A 339 -6.23 -9.22 12.94
N LYS A 340 -5.20 -8.50 13.39
CA LYS A 340 -5.19 -7.82 14.70
C LYS A 340 -5.49 -6.33 14.63
N GLY A 341 -5.80 -5.79 13.44
CA GLY A 341 -6.03 -4.35 13.25
C GLY A 341 -4.86 -3.49 13.75
N THR A 342 -3.62 -3.95 13.61
CA THR A 342 -2.47 -3.30 14.24
C THR A 342 -1.42 -2.88 13.21
N TYR A 343 -1.10 -1.58 13.19
CA TYR A 343 0.01 -1.02 12.43
C TYR A 343 1.22 -0.77 13.33
N TRP A 344 2.40 -1.15 12.85
CA TRP A 344 3.68 -0.93 13.50
C TRP A 344 4.59 -0.14 12.57
N ILE A 345 5.32 0.79 13.17
CA ILE A 345 6.49 1.40 12.57
C ILE A 345 7.65 1.36 13.55
N GLU A 346 8.79 0.88 13.11
CA GLU A 346 9.97 0.62 13.92
C GLU A 346 11.19 1.31 13.31
N ILE A 347 11.91 2.07 14.13
CA ILE A 347 13.19 2.70 13.77
C ILE A 347 14.31 1.94 14.47
N ARG A 348 15.26 1.40 13.71
CA ARG A 348 16.40 0.63 14.22
C ARG A 348 17.66 1.50 14.33
N LYS A 349 18.44 1.27 15.40
CA LYS A 349 19.66 2.00 15.77
C LYS A 349 20.88 1.65 14.93
#